data_AF-A0A3S0Q0E5-F1
#
_entry.id   AF-A0A3S0Q0E5-F1
#
_cell.length_a   1.000
_cell.length_b   1.000
_cell.length_c   1.000
_cell.angle_alpha   90.00
_cell.angle_beta   90.00
_cell.angle_gamma   90.00
#
_symmetry.space_group_name_H-M   'P 1'
#
loop_
_entity.id
_entity.type
_entity.pdbx_description
1 polymer ?
#
loop_
_entity_poly.entity_id
_entity_poly.type
_entity_poly.pdbx_seq_one_letter_code
_entity_poly.pdbx_strand_id
1 'polypeptide(L)'
;MATLSRVFWSSFFSAVFASICLADGPTSSGTGFAVTTDGWLLTNAHVVQGCTRIEVKGKGDAADPRIDATNDLALVRVNAAEPLKPLIFRRAPTRLGEDILAIGFPLATLLSDSVKVTTGNVNALAGLRNDTRYIQISTPIQPGNSGGPVVDRDGFLMGITSATLSKGLADEIGITAQNVNFAIRASVADLFLQSQNITGQSGDRAADQQPISTADLADKITPSVFQILCYGEKQEQASANMPSATTNLPAQPTASFIDARGYDAIGFDYRAVKDVTYSGCHEICEGDGQCRAITYNTKHGVCFLKNNIVALIRNSDAIAAYTSSKAADVIVSDFTSYSGIDLPGGDYKRLRGSNYLQCFTACISDNACKAFSYVPKKSECWLKDTIGRPKATKGVELGIK
;
A
#
# COMPACT_ATOMS: atom_id res chain seq x y z
N MET A 1 27.70 -11.49 -81.12
CA MET A 1 27.12 -10.21 -80.63
C MET A 1 26.21 -10.55 -79.45
N ALA A 2 26.63 -10.26 -78.22
CA ALA A 2 26.16 -9.10 -77.42
C ALA A 2 24.64 -9.20 -77.12
N THR A 3 24.06 -9.13 -75.93
CA THR A 3 24.45 -8.97 -74.52
C THR A 3 23.13 -9.00 -73.72
N LEU A 4 23.12 -9.59 -72.51
CA LEU A 4 22.25 -9.29 -71.34
C LEU A 4 20.71 -9.43 -71.55
N SER A 5 19.91 -9.96 -70.61
CA SER A 5 19.79 -9.54 -69.21
C SER A 5 18.97 -10.54 -68.37
N ARG A 6 19.27 -10.51 -67.06
CA ARG A 6 18.86 -11.39 -65.95
C ARG A 6 17.38 -11.33 -65.60
N VAL A 7 16.83 -12.45 -65.11
CA VAL A 7 15.71 -12.48 -64.16
C VAL A 7 16.08 -13.49 -63.06
N PHE A 8 16.40 -12.99 -61.86
CA PHE A 8 16.48 -13.78 -60.63
C PHE A 8 15.31 -13.36 -59.76
N TRP A 9 14.44 -14.31 -59.43
CA TRP A 9 13.29 -14.12 -58.55
C TRP A 9 13.77 -14.00 -57.10
N SER A 10 13.55 -12.85 -56.48
CA SER A 10 13.74 -12.64 -55.04
C SER A 10 12.40 -12.79 -54.33
N SER A 11 12.23 -13.88 -53.58
CA SER A 11 11.15 -14.02 -52.60
C SER A 11 11.51 -13.23 -51.34
N PHE A 12 10.99 -12.01 -51.22
CA PHE A 12 10.98 -11.26 -49.96
C PHE A 12 9.72 -11.63 -49.17
N PHE A 13 9.90 -12.37 -48.09
CA PHE A 13 8.89 -12.54 -47.04
C PHE A 13 8.81 -11.22 -46.26
N SER A 14 7.75 -10.44 -46.45
CA SER A 14 7.43 -9.31 -45.58
C SER A 14 6.95 -9.85 -44.23
N ALA A 15 7.86 -9.93 -43.26
CA ALA A 15 7.48 -9.98 -41.85
C ALA A 15 7.00 -8.59 -41.43
N VAL A 16 5.67 -8.42 -41.38
CA VAL A 16 5.05 -7.28 -40.70
C VAL A 16 5.30 -7.47 -39.21
N PHE A 17 6.38 -6.88 -38.70
CA PHE A 17 6.50 -6.62 -37.27
C PHE A 17 5.50 -5.53 -36.91
N ALA A 18 4.29 -5.93 -36.54
CA ALA A 18 3.42 -5.10 -35.74
C ALA A 18 4.13 -4.89 -34.41
N SER A 19 4.86 -3.78 -34.28
CA SER A 19 5.25 -3.25 -32.98
C SER A 19 3.97 -3.03 -32.19
N ILE A 20 3.68 -3.97 -31.29
CA ILE A 20 2.77 -3.76 -30.19
C ILE A 20 3.40 -2.62 -29.40
N CYS A 21 2.89 -1.41 -29.57
CA CYS A 21 3.10 -0.32 -28.63
C CYS A 21 2.53 -0.81 -27.30
N LEU A 22 3.33 -1.49 -26.49
CA LEU A 22 3.11 -1.56 -25.06
C LEU A 22 3.23 -0.11 -24.60
N ALA A 23 2.09 0.58 -24.51
CA ALA A 23 2.04 1.84 -23.80
C ALA A 23 2.55 1.53 -22.39
N ASP A 24 3.65 2.16 -21.98
CA ASP A 24 4.15 2.06 -20.61
C ASP A 24 2.98 2.38 -19.68
N GLY A 25 2.58 1.40 -18.87
CA GLY A 25 1.54 1.60 -17.87
C GLY A 25 2.05 2.51 -16.74
N PRO A 26 1.16 3.21 -16.02
CA PRO A 26 1.57 4.02 -14.88
C PRO A 26 2.20 3.14 -13.80
N THR A 27 3.35 3.57 -13.26
CA THR A 27 4.11 2.86 -12.23
C THR A 27 3.54 3.09 -10.83
N SER A 28 2.85 4.22 -10.62
CA SER A 28 1.97 4.42 -9.46
C SER A 28 0.80 5.34 -9.77
N SER A 29 -0.20 5.34 -8.90
CA SER A 29 -1.34 6.25 -9.00
C SER A 29 -1.76 6.79 -7.64
N GLY A 30 -2.42 7.94 -7.66
CA GLY A 30 -2.99 8.60 -6.51
C GLY A 30 -4.17 9.46 -6.91
N THR A 31 -4.58 10.32 -5.98
CA THR A 31 -5.65 11.29 -6.17
C THR A 31 -5.08 12.70 -6.01
N GLY A 32 -5.64 13.66 -6.72
CA GLY A 32 -5.45 15.08 -6.44
C GLY A 32 -6.74 15.86 -6.65
N PHE A 33 -6.74 17.14 -6.31
CA PHE A 33 -7.92 17.99 -6.48
C PHE A 33 -7.53 19.42 -6.84
N ALA A 34 -8.43 20.13 -7.51
CA ALA A 34 -8.20 21.50 -7.91
C ALA A 34 -8.16 22.45 -6.71
N VAL A 35 -7.17 23.34 -6.70
CA VAL A 35 -7.02 24.42 -5.72
C VAL A 35 -7.13 25.80 -6.35
N THR A 36 -7.02 25.90 -7.68
CA THR A 36 -7.33 27.10 -8.44
C THR A 36 -8.23 26.79 -9.65
N THR A 37 -8.86 27.82 -10.20
CA THR A 37 -9.66 27.70 -11.42
C THR A 37 -8.80 27.53 -12.68
N ASP A 38 -7.55 28.00 -12.66
CA ASP A 38 -6.63 28.02 -13.80
C ASP A 38 -5.73 26.78 -13.93
N GLY A 39 -5.97 25.74 -13.12
CA GLY A 39 -5.38 24.41 -13.35
C GLY A 39 -4.36 23.93 -12.32
N TRP A 40 -4.21 24.59 -11.18
CA TRP A 40 -3.39 24.05 -10.09
C TRP A 40 -4.15 22.96 -9.33
N LEU A 41 -3.51 21.80 -9.21
CA LEU A 41 -4.00 20.66 -8.44
C LEU A 41 -3.05 20.37 -7.28
N LEU A 42 -3.61 20.05 -6.12
CA LEU A 42 -2.88 19.58 -4.95
C LEU A 42 -2.97 18.06 -4.83
N THR A 43 -1.88 17.42 -4.42
CA THR A 43 -1.77 15.98 -4.13
C THR A 43 -0.66 15.74 -3.09
N ASN A 44 -0.31 14.48 -2.82
CA ASN A 44 0.84 14.15 -1.99
C ASN A 44 2.16 14.14 -2.77
N ALA A 45 3.26 14.49 -2.11
CA ALA A 45 4.60 14.43 -2.70
C ALA A 45 4.93 13.02 -3.18
N HIS A 46 4.70 11.99 -2.37
CA HIS A 46 5.03 10.60 -2.73
C HIS A 46 4.23 10.05 -3.92
N VAL A 47 3.17 10.73 -4.37
CA VAL A 47 2.39 10.35 -5.56
C VAL A 47 3.10 10.78 -6.84
N VAL A 48 3.81 11.91 -6.81
CA VAL A 48 4.41 12.55 -8.00
C VAL A 48 5.94 12.60 -7.99
N GLN A 49 6.56 12.32 -6.85
CA GLN A 49 8.01 12.35 -6.69
C GLN A 49 8.65 11.18 -7.45
N GLY A 50 9.66 11.50 -8.28
CA GLY A 50 10.37 10.52 -9.10
C GLY A 50 9.68 10.17 -10.42
N CYS A 51 8.52 10.75 -10.71
CA CYS A 51 7.84 10.55 -11.99
C CYS A 51 8.60 11.24 -13.12
N THR A 52 8.84 10.53 -14.22
CA THR A 52 9.33 11.11 -15.47
C THR A 52 8.22 11.82 -16.22
N ARG A 53 6.96 11.36 -16.04
CA ARG A 53 5.76 11.99 -16.57
C ARG A 53 4.62 11.84 -15.56
N ILE A 54 3.86 12.91 -15.39
CA ILE A 54 2.68 12.96 -14.52
C ILE A 54 1.48 13.21 -15.41
N GLU A 55 0.54 12.26 -15.46
CA GLU A 55 -0.71 12.41 -16.20
C GLU A 55 -1.87 12.60 -15.23
N VAL A 56 -2.74 13.55 -15.53
CA VAL A 56 -4.02 13.75 -14.83
C VAL A 56 -5.11 13.22 -15.73
N LYS A 57 -5.78 12.15 -15.29
CA LYS A 57 -6.75 11.43 -16.13
C LYS A 57 -7.87 12.36 -16.58
N GLY A 58 -8.08 12.45 -17.89
CA GLY A 58 -9.07 13.34 -18.51
C GLY A 58 -8.66 14.82 -18.61
N LYS A 59 -7.44 15.18 -18.17
CA LYS A 59 -6.85 16.53 -18.32
C LYS A 59 -5.50 16.54 -19.04
N GLY A 60 -4.88 15.38 -19.22
CA GLY A 60 -3.61 15.23 -19.93
C GLY A 60 -2.41 15.40 -18.99
N ASP A 61 -1.25 15.70 -19.58
CA ASP A 61 -0.01 15.81 -18.82
C ASP A 61 0.02 17.06 -17.94
N ALA A 62 0.49 16.86 -16.72
CA ALA A 62 0.74 17.94 -15.79
C ALA A 62 2.20 18.42 -15.88
N ALA A 63 2.40 19.68 -15.56
CA ALA A 63 3.68 20.37 -15.57
C ALA A 63 3.90 21.14 -14.26
N ASP A 64 5.08 21.76 -14.12
CA ASP A 64 5.49 22.58 -12.97
C ASP A 64 5.25 21.87 -11.61
N PRO A 65 5.83 20.67 -11.39
CA PRO A 65 5.70 20.01 -10.10
C PRO A 65 6.43 20.80 -9.02
N ARG A 66 5.70 21.25 -7.99
CA ARG A 66 6.26 21.90 -6.81
C ARG A 66 6.07 20.97 -5.62
N ILE A 67 7.15 20.58 -4.98
CA ILE A 67 7.15 19.46 -4.01
C ILE A 67 7.63 19.97 -2.65
N ASP A 68 6.80 19.74 -1.62
CA ASP A 68 7.18 19.78 -0.22
C ASP A 68 7.24 18.35 0.32
N ALA A 69 8.42 17.74 0.19
CA ALA A 69 8.65 16.37 0.63
C ALA A 69 8.55 16.23 2.16
N THR A 70 8.85 17.30 2.92
CA THR A 70 8.79 17.27 4.38
C THR A 70 7.36 17.09 4.88
N ASN A 71 6.40 17.76 4.25
CA ASN A 71 4.98 17.67 4.61
C ASN A 71 4.17 16.72 3.73
N ASP A 72 4.83 15.99 2.82
CA ASP A 72 4.20 15.08 1.86
C ASP A 72 3.12 15.76 1.01
N LEU A 73 3.40 16.96 0.51
CA LEU A 73 2.51 17.75 -0.34
C LEU A 73 3.18 18.07 -1.69
N ALA A 74 2.39 18.09 -2.75
CA ALA A 74 2.84 18.55 -4.05
C ALA A 74 1.74 19.25 -4.84
N LEU A 75 2.14 20.25 -5.60
CA LEU A 75 1.31 20.93 -6.58
C LEU A 75 1.75 20.53 -7.98
N VAL A 76 0.79 20.33 -8.86
CA VAL A 76 1.02 20.13 -10.29
C VAL A 76 0.03 20.98 -11.07
N ARG A 77 0.41 21.41 -12.28
CA ARG A 77 -0.42 22.26 -13.12
C ARG A 77 -0.87 21.54 -14.38
N VAL A 78 -2.17 21.59 -14.67
CA VAL A 78 -2.73 21.14 -15.95
C VAL A 78 -3.16 22.32 -16.81
N ASN A 79 -3.13 22.15 -18.12
CA ASN A 79 -3.73 23.11 -19.04
C ASN A 79 -5.25 22.92 -19.06
N ALA A 80 -5.95 23.70 -18.23
CA ALA A 80 -7.39 23.66 -18.12
C ALA A 80 -8.05 24.45 -19.27
N ALA A 81 -8.63 23.75 -20.25
CA ALA A 81 -9.41 24.38 -21.32
C ALA A 81 -10.67 25.09 -20.79
N GLU A 82 -11.24 24.56 -19.70
CA GLU A 82 -12.38 25.11 -18.98
C GLU A 82 -11.99 25.37 -17.52
N PRO A 83 -12.52 26.42 -16.86
CA PRO A 83 -12.22 26.71 -15.46
C PRO A 83 -12.51 25.50 -14.55
N LEU A 84 -11.51 25.10 -13.76
CA LEU A 84 -11.69 24.07 -12.75
C LEU A 84 -12.50 24.61 -11.57
N LYS A 85 -13.09 23.70 -10.79
CA LYS A 85 -13.80 24.03 -9.55
C LYS A 85 -12.87 23.79 -8.36
N PRO A 86 -12.20 24.81 -7.81
CA PRO A 86 -11.32 24.60 -6.67
C PRO A 86 -12.09 24.24 -5.41
N LEU A 87 -11.49 23.43 -4.54
CA LEU A 87 -12.02 23.19 -3.20
C LEU A 87 -11.74 24.37 -2.29
N ILE A 88 -12.69 24.64 -1.40
CA ILE A 88 -12.61 25.73 -0.43
C ILE A 88 -12.05 25.17 0.88
N PHE A 89 -10.97 25.75 1.38
CA PHE A 89 -10.32 25.39 2.62
C PHE A 89 -11.15 25.86 3.81
N ARG A 90 -11.31 24.98 4.81
CA ARG A 90 -11.99 25.34 6.04
C ARG A 90 -11.12 26.27 6.89
N ARG A 91 -11.69 27.34 7.47
CA ARG A 91 -10.96 28.22 8.40
C ARG A 91 -11.15 27.80 9.85
N ALA A 92 -12.35 27.34 10.20
CA ALA A 92 -12.66 26.89 11.54
C ALA A 92 -11.81 25.65 11.92
N PRO A 93 -11.37 25.56 13.19
CA PRO A 93 -10.58 24.43 13.65
C PRO A 93 -11.38 23.12 13.57
N THR A 94 -10.69 22.05 13.17
CA THR A 94 -11.22 20.69 13.21
C THR A 94 -11.58 20.27 14.63
N ARG A 95 -12.73 19.62 14.82
CA ARG A 95 -13.16 19.06 16.12
C ARG A 95 -13.22 17.53 16.08
N LEU A 96 -13.04 16.90 17.24
CA LEU A 96 -13.23 15.46 17.40
C LEU A 96 -14.67 15.07 17.09
N GLY A 97 -14.85 13.93 16.44
CA GLY A 97 -16.16 13.38 16.08
C GLY A 97 -16.84 14.08 14.91
N GLU A 98 -16.22 15.06 14.26
CA GLU A 98 -16.79 15.66 13.05
C GLU A 98 -16.88 14.64 11.92
N ASP A 99 -18.07 14.54 11.32
CA ASP A 99 -18.31 13.74 10.15
C ASP A 99 -17.52 14.26 8.95
N ILE A 100 -16.92 13.33 8.21
CA ILE A 100 -16.10 13.62 7.05
C ILE A 100 -16.46 12.74 5.86
N LEU A 101 -16.11 13.26 4.68
CA LEU A 101 -16.15 12.55 3.43
C LEU A 101 -14.74 12.54 2.84
N ALA A 102 -14.19 11.34 2.55
CA ALA A 102 -12.95 11.19 1.80
C ALA A 102 -13.25 10.67 0.40
N ILE A 103 -12.63 11.30 -0.60
CA ILE A 103 -12.92 11.08 -2.02
C ILE A 103 -11.61 10.78 -2.73
N GLY A 104 -11.61 9.75 -3.59
CA GLY A 104 -10.42 9.43 -4.37
C GLY A 104 -10.57 8.25 -5.30
N PHE A 105 -9.43 7.78 -5.80
CA PHE A 105 -9.33 6.71 -6.80
C PHE A 105 -8.57 5.50 -6.23
N PRO A 106 -9.09 4.83 -5.19
CA PRO A 106 -8.45 3.66 -4.63
C PRO A 106 -8.41 2.55 -5.68
N LEU A 107 -7.27 1.86 -5.73
CA LEU A 107 -7.06 0.66 -6.55
C LEU A 107 -7.56 0.82 -7.99
N ALA A 108 -7.44 2.00 -8.60
CA ALA A 108 -8.02 2.28 -9.91
C ALA A 108 -7.37 1.50 -11.06
N THR A 109 -6.29 0.74 -10.80
CA THR A 109 -5.72 -0.24 -11.74
C THR A 109 -6.27 -1.67 -11.54
N LEU A 110 -7.03 -1.91 -10.46
CA LEU A 110 -7.58 -3.23 -10.05
C LEU A 110 -9.11 -3.24 -9.91
N LEU A 111 -9.74 -2.09 -9.64
CA LEU A 111 -11.18 -1.87 -9.49
C LEU A 111 -11.69 -0.91 -10.57
N SER A 112 -12.97 -0.51 -10.51
CA SER A 112 -13.55 0.51 -11.40
C SER A 112 -12.70 1.77 -11.46
N ASP A 113 -12.55 2.35 -12.65
CA ASP A 113 -11.88 3.64 -12.89
C ASP A 113 -12.62 4.85 -12.31
N SER A 114 -13.83 4.64 -11.79
CA SER A 114 -14.65 5.71 -11.20
C SER A 114 -14.05 6.23 -9.89
N VAL A 115 -14.45 7.45 -9.52
CA VAL A 115 -14.22 7.98 -8.18
C VAL A 115 -14.93 7.12 -7.13
N LYS A 116 -14.35 7.02 -5.94
CA LYS A 116 -14.93 6.34 -4.78
C LYS A 116 -15.06 7.37 -3.66
N VAL A 117 -16.14 7.19 -2.91
CA VAL A 117 -16.51 8.08 -1.82
C VAL A 117 -16.67 7.24 -0.56
N THR A 118 -16.06 7.68 0.52
CA THR A 118 -16.05 6.97 1.80
C THR A 118 -16.34 7.94 2.93
N THR A 119 -17.16 7.51 3.89
CA THR A 119 -17.56 8.31 5.05
C THR A 119 -16.83 7.87 6.31
N GLY A 120 -16.65 8.79 7.24
CA GLY A 120 -16.13 8.50 8.57
C GLY A 120 -16.23 9.73 9.46
N ASN A 121 -15.37 9.79 10.47
CA ASN A 121 -15.25 10.91 11.38
C ASN A 121 -13.78 11.17 11.77
N VAL A 122 -13.55 12.31 12.42
CA VAL A 122 -12.26 12.65 13.02
C VAL A 122 -12.11 11.94 14.36
N ASN A 123 -11.13 11.04 14.46
CA ASN A 123 -10.83 10.25 15.65
C ASN A 123 -9.83 10.96 16.59
N ALA A 124 -8.86 11.67 16.02
CA ALA A 124 -7.84 12.39 16.78
C ALA A 124 -7.37 13.66 16.05
N LEU A 125 -6.91 14.63 16.82
CA LEU A 125 -6.37 15.90 16.33
C LEU A 125 -4.83 15.88 16.17
N ALA A 126 -4.23 14.70 16.13
CA ALA A 126 -2.81 14.54 15.82
C ALA A 126 -2.59 13.19 15.14
N GLY A 127 -1.49 13.08 14.40
CA GLY A 127 -1.01 11.84 13.82
C GLY A 127 -0.14 11.04 14.77
N LEU A 128 0.68 10.17 14.17
CA LEU A 128 1.66 9.36 14.89
C LEU A 128 2.55 10.23 15.77
N ARG A 129 2.84 9.75 16.98
CA ARG A 129 3.74 10.41 17.95
C ARG A 129 3.37 11.88 18.22
N ASN A 130 2.07 12.20 18.21
CA ASN A 130 1.52 13.55 18.39
C ASN A 130 1.94 14.56 17.30
N ASP A 131 2.23 14.11 16.07
CA ASP A 131 2.49 15.02 14.96
C ASP A 131 1.23 15.83 14.63
N THR A 132 1.26 17.12 14.95
CA THR A 132 0.13 18.04 14.81
C THR A 132 -0.18 18.41 13.37
N ARG A 133 0.68 18.04 12.41
CA ARG A 133 0.42 18.26 10.98
C ARG A 133 -0.72 17.40 10.45
N TYR A 134 -1.07 16.34 11.17
CA TYR A 134 -2.08 15.36 10.75
C TYR A 134 -3.33 15.41 11.64
N ILE A 135 -4.41 14.85 11.10
CA ILE A 135 -5.59 14.38 11.83
C ILE A 135 -5.74 12.88 11.62
N GLN A 136 -6.23 12.17 12.63
CA GLN A 136 -6.61 10.77 12.49
C GLN A 136 -8.08 10.68 12.12
N ILE A 137 -8.39 9.84 11.15
CA ILE A 137 -9.73 9.64 10.59
C ILE A 137 -10.11 8.15 10.62
N SER A 138 -11.40 7.87 10.77
CA SER A 138 -11.93 6.49 10.73
C SER A 138 -12.22 5.98 9.32
N THR A 139 -12.22 6.87 8.32
CA THR A 139 -12.59 6.54 6.95
C THR A 139 -11.67 5.47 6.35
N PRO A 140 -12.20 4.44 5.66
CA PRO A 140 -11.37 3.44 4.99
C PRO A 140 -10.49 4.04 3.89
N ILE A 141 -9.16 3.98 4.07
CA ILE A 141 -8.18 4.46 3.10
C ILE A 141 -7.39 3.28 2.53
N GLN A 142 -7.15 3.29 1.21
CA GLN A 142 -6.40 2.28 0.47
C GLN A 142 -5.39 2.96 -0.48
N PRO A 143 -4.38 2.24 -1.01
CA PRO A 143 -3.53 2.74 -2.09
C PRO A 143 -4.37 3.32 -3.24
N GLY A 144 -4.00 4.52 -3.69
CA GLY A 144 -4.75 5.32 -4.67
C GLY A 144 -5.57 6.48 -4.06
N ASN A 145 -5.91 6.42 -2.76
CA ASN A 145 -6.55 7.55 -2.07
C ASN A 145 -5.56 8.66 -1.66
N SER A 146 -4.25 8.38 -1.61
CA SER A 146 -3.23 9.38 -1.30
C SER A 146 -3.39 10.63 -2.16
N GLY A 147 -3.42 11.79 -1.52
CA GLY A 147 -3.61 13.10 -2.14
C GLY A 147 -5.07 13.49 -2.34
N GLY A 148 -6.03 12.60 -2.02
CA GLY A 148 -7.46 12.87 -2.12
C GLY A 148 -7.99 13.75 -0.98
N PRO A 149 -9.00 14.59 -1.24
CA PRO A 149 -9.53 15.50 -0.24
C PRO A 149 -10.34 14.78 0.83
N VAL A 150 -10.23 15.29 2.06
CA VAL A 150 -11.12 15.00 3.18
C VAL A 150 -11.89 16.29 3.49
N VAL A 151 -13.21 16.25 3.33
CA VAL A 151 -14.10 17.41 3.51
C VAL A 151 -15.09 17.20 4.64
N ASP A 152 -15.56 18.28 5.25
CA ASP A 152 -16.70 18.24 6.17
C ASP A 152 -18.04 18.08 5.43
N ARG A 153 -19.13 18.02 6.22
CA ARG A 153 -20.51 17.95 5.72
C ARG A 153 -20.95 19.14 4.87
N ASP A 154 -20.21 20.24 4.86
CA ASP A 154 -20.52 21.43 4.06
C ASP A 154 -19.67 21.49 2.76
N GLY A 155 -18.68 20.61 2.66
CA GLY A 155 -17.77 20.47 1.53
C GLY A 155 -16.52 21.34 1.65
N PHE A 156 -16.20 21.85 2.85
CA PHE A 156 -14.93 22.53 3.09
C PHE A 156 -13.83 21.52 3.36
N LEU A 157 -12.67 21.73 2.74
CA LEU A 157 -11.50 20.89 2.89
C LEU A 157 -10.95 20.98 4.31
N MET A 158 -10.85 19.83 4.97
CA MET A 158 -10.28 19.66 6.31
C MET A 158 -8.90 18.99 6.28
N GLY A 159 -8.65 18.16 5.28
CA GLY A 159 -7.35 17.51 5.13
C GLY A 159 -7.15 16.80 3.80
N ILE A 160 -5.96 16.23 3.64
CA ILE A 160 -5.49 15.52 2.46
C ILE A 160 -5.09 14.12 2.89
N THR A 161 -5.75 13.10 2.35
CA THR A 161 -5.53 11.71 2.72
C THR A 161 -4.08 11.30 2.45
N SER A 162 -3.40 10.65 3.42
CA SER A 162 -2.06 10.08 3.21
C SER A 162 -2.09 8.58 3.51
N ALA A 163 -2.12 7.75 2.45
CA ALA A 163 -2.10 6.29 2.61
C ALA A 163 -0.71 5.79 3.04
N THR A 164 0.36 6.55 2.77
CA THR A 164 1.73 6.21 3.18
C THR A 164 1.88 6.25 4.70
N LEU A 165 1.24 7.19 5.40
CA LEU A 165 1.31 7.21 6.86
C LEU A 165 0.53 6.04 7.49
N SER A 166 -0.61 5.66 6.90
CA SER A 166 -1.33 4.44 7.30
C SER A 166 -0.51 3.18 7.02
N LYS A 167 0.19 3.12 5.88
CA LYS A 167 1.10 2.01 5.54
C LYS A 167 2.30 1.98 6.48
N GLY A 168 2.98 3.11 6.70
CA GLY A 168 4.13 3.23 7.58
C GLY A 168 3.79 2.91 9.03
N LEU A 169 2.59 3.31 9.51
CA LEU A 169 2.06 2.80 10.78
C LEU A 169 1.96 1.28 10.70
N ALA A 170 1.24 0.73 9.72
CA ALA A 170 1.05 -0.71 9.59
C ALA A 170 2.36 -1.50 9.48
N ASP A 171 3.39 -0.91 8.86
CA ASP A 171 4.75 -1.44 8.75
C ASP A 171 5.46 -1.35 10.13
N GLU A 172 5.32 -0.25 10.87
CA GLU A 172 5.90 -0.04 12.21
C GLU A 172 5.27 -0.95 13.28
N ILE A 173 3.94 -1.10 13.27
CA ILE A 173 3.21 -1.88 14.29
C ILE A 173 2.88 -3.31 13.83
N GLY A 174 3.18 -3.67 12.58
CA GLY A 174 2.92 -4.98 12.01
C GLY A 174 1.42 -5.35 11.89
N ILE A 175 0.51 -4.39 12.05
CA ILE A 175 -0.94 -4.56 11.86
C ILE A 175 -1.52 -3.43 11.03
N THR A 176 -2.37 -3.76 10.07
CA THR A 176 -3.26 -2.76 9.46
C THR A 176 -4.35 -2.43 10.48
N ALA A 177 -4.14 -1.37 11.25
CA ALA A 177 -5.13 -0.88 12.21
C ALA A 177 -6.40 -0.45 11.45
N GLN A 178 -7.51 -1.16 11.73
CA GLN A 178 -8.81 -0.85 11.14
C GLN A 178 -9.29 0.51 11.66
N ASN A 179 -9.79 1.36 10.77
CA ASN A 179 -10.29 2.71 11.09
C ASN A 179 -9.23 3.62 11.75
N VAL A 180 -7.94 3.37 11.50
CA VAL A 180 -6.83 4.25 11.89
C VAL A 180 -6.13 4.70 10.62
N ASN A 181 -6.62 5.81 10.07
CA ASN A 181 -6.05 6.44 8.89
C ASN A 181 -5.71 7.89 9.18
N PHE A 182 -4.91 8.50 8.32
CA PHE A 182 -4.42 9.86 8.54
C PHE A 182 -4.66 10.75 7.33
N ALA A 183 -4.90 12.02 7.62
CA ALA A 183 -4.90 13.08 6.65
C ALA A 183 -4.02 14.24 7.11
N ILE A 184 -3.24 14.82 6.20
CA ILE A 184 -2.51 16.07 6.41
C ILE A 184 -3.54 17.18 6.58
N ARG A 185 -3.40 18.04 7.58
CA ARG A 185 -4.34 19.14 7.82
C ARG A 185 -4.37 20.11 6.65
N ALA A 186 -5.57 20.59 6.32
CA ALA A 186 -5.76 21.61 5.30
C ALA A 186 -4.96 22.89 5.58
N SER A 187 -4.72 23.24 6.85
CA SER A 187 -3.89 24.39 7.23
C SER A 187 -2.41 24.23 6.82
N VAL A 188 -1.87 23.00 6.84
CA VAL A 188 -0.50 22.74 6.37
C VAL A 188 -0.44 22.92 4.86
N ALA A 189 -1.47 22.45 4.15
CA ALA A 189 -1.58 22.66 2.71
C ALA A 189 -1.77 24.14 2.34
N ASP A 190 -2.57 24.90 3.08
CA ASP A 190 -2.76 26.34 2.83
C ASP A 190 -1.42 27.11 2.97
N LEU A 191 -0.63 26.79 4.00
CA LEU A 191 0.72 27.36 4.15
C LEU A 191 1.64 26.99 2.97
N PHE A 192 1.55 25.76 2.47
CA PHE A 192 2.30 25.34 1.29
C PHE A 192 1.87 26.14 0.04
N LEU A 193 0.57 26.28 -0.22
CA LEU A 193 0.03 27.09 -1.32
C LEU A 193 0.55 28.53 -1.25
N GLN A 194 0.48 29.16 -0.08
CA GLN A 194 0.98 30.52 0.15
C GLN A 194 2.49 30.63 -0.13
N SER A 195 3.29 29.65 0.30
CA SER A 195 4.73 29.61 0.02
C SER A 195 5.06 29.56 -1.48
N GLN A 196 4.12 29.03 -2.29
CA GLN A 196 4.22 28.93 -3.74
C GLN A 196 3.56 30.09 -4.49
N ASN A 197 3.12 31.14 -3.77
CA ASN A 197 2.34 32.27 -4.31
C ASN A 197 1.03 31.85 -4.98
N ILE A 198 0.39 30.81 -4.46
CA ILE A 198 -0.93 30.35 -4.92
C ILE A 198 -1.94 30.68 -3.83
N THR A 199 -2.99 31.42 -4.20
CA THR A 199 -4.05 31.80 -3.26
C THR A 199 -5.20 30.79 -3.34
N GLY A 200 -5.34 29.98 -2.30
CA GLY A 200 -6.51 29.13 -2.12
C GLY A 200 -7.75 29.92 -1.69
N GLN A 201 -8.93 29.39 -1.98
CA GLN A 201 -10.17 29.91 -1.41
C GLN A 201 -10.37 29.32 -0.02
N SER A 202 -10.80 30.13 0.95
CA SER A 202 -11.15 29.65 2.28
C SER A 202 -12.52 30.16 2.73
N GLY A 203 -13.21 29.38 3.55
CA GLY A 203 -14.55 29.69 4.02
C GLY A 203 -15.01 28.73 5.11
N ASP A 204 -16.14 29.06 5.72
CA ASP A 204 -16.83 28.22 6.70
C ASP A 204 -18.33 28.23 6.40
N ARG A 205 -19.06 27.31 7.02
CA ARG A 205 -20.52 27.22 6.91
C ARG A 205 -21.18 28.53 7.34
N ALA A 206 -22.14 29.01 6.55
CA ALA A 206 -23.05 30.08 6.98
C ALA A 206 -24.07 29.54 7.99
N ALA A 207 -24.43 30.34 9.00
CA ALA A 207 -25.29 29.93 10.11
C ALA A 207 -26.64 29.31 9.67
N ASP A 208 -27.18 29.76 8.53
CA ASP A 208 -28.52 29.37 8.04
C ASP A 208 -28.50 28.25 6.99
N GLN A 209 -27.32 27.73 6.65
CA GLN A 209 -27.19 26.71 5.62
C GLN A 209 -27.64 25.34 6.17
N GLN A 210 -28.42 24.57 5.41
CA GLN A 210 -28.82 23.21 5.81
C GLN A 210 -27.71 22.20 5.49
N PRO A 211 -27.54 21.11 6.27
CA PRO A 211 -26.58 20.07 5.95
C PRO A 211 -26.94 19.41 4.62
N ILE A 212 -25.99 19.32 3.70
CA ILE A 212 -26.15 18.57 2.45
C ILE A 212 -26.06 17.07 2.72
N SER A 213 -26.81 16.27 1.96
CA SER A 213 -26.73 14.82 2.08
C SER A 213 -25.36 14.32 1.62
N THR A 214 -24.96 13.12 2.05
CA THR A 214 -23.70 12.51 1.59
C THR A 214 -23.63 12.41 0.06
N ALA A 215 -24.75 12.08 -0.59
CA ALA A 215 -24.82 11.93 -2.04
C ALA A 215 -24.67 13.28 -2.75
N ASP A 216 -25.41 14.30 -2.31
CA ASP A 216 -25.32 15.64 -2.91
C ASP A 216 -23.94 16.26 -2.70
N LEU A 217 -23.32 15.99 -1.54
CA LEU A 217 -21.95 16.39 -1.26
C LEU A 217 -20.95 15.68 -2.19
N ALA A 218 -21.12 14.39 -2.44
CA ALA A 218 -20.29 13.65 -3.39
C ALA A 218 -20.40 14.24 -4.81
N ASP A 219 -21.61 14.55 -5.26
CA ASP A 219 -21.85 15.16 -6.59
C ASP A 219 -21.26 16.56 -6.70
N LYS A 220 -21.29 17.34 -5.60
CA LYS A 220 -20.68 18.67 -5.52
C LYS A 220 -19.16 18.62 -5.64
N ILE A 221 -18.51 17.67 -4.97
CA ILE A 221 -17.04 17.67 -4.79
C ILE A 221 -16.33 16.86 -5.87
N THR A 222 -16.91 15.76 -6.35
CA THR A 222 -16.29 14.86 -7.35
C THR A 222 -15.74 15.57 -8.59
N PRO A 223 -16.41 16.58 -9.19
CA PRO A 223 -15.88 17.31 -10.36
C PRO A 223 -14.55 18.04 -10.12
N SER A 224 -14.16 18.22 -8.86
CA SER A 224 -12.91 18.86 -8.44
C SER A 224 -11.78 17.86 -8.18
N VAL A 225 -12.06 16.55 -8.22
CA VAL A 225 -11.14 15.48 -7.82
C VAL A 225 -10.72 14.66 -9.02
N PHE A 226 -9.42 14.43 -9.16
CA PHE A 226 -8.81 13.82 -10.34
C PHE A 226 -7.88 12.66 -9.96
N GLN A 227 -7.83 11.65 -10.82
CA GLN A 227 -6.84 10.59 -10.72
C GLN A 227 -5.51 11.09 -11.27
N ILE A 228 -4.43 10.89 -10.49
CA ILE A 228 -3.07 11.22 -10.88
C ILE A 228 -2.32 9.93 -11.16
N LEU A 229 -1.65 9.88 -12.30
CA LEU A 229 -0.88 8.75 -12.80
C LEU A 229 0.59 9.17 -12.93
N CYS A 230 1.48 8.37 -12.33
CA CYS A 230 2.92 8.54 -12.39
C CYS A 230 3.50 7.53 -13.37
N TYR A 231 4.41 7.96 -14.23
CA TYR A 231 5.20 7.10 -15.11
C TYR A 231 6.68 7.27 -14.78
N GLY A 232 7.46 6.18 -14.90
CA GLY A 232 8.91 6.17 -14.61
C GLY A 232 9.30 5.35 -13.37
N GLU A 233 10.60 5.06 -13.23
CA GLU A 233 11.14 4.27 -12.12
C GLU A 233 11.10 5.06 -10.79
N LYS A 234 10.48 4.49 -9.75
CA LYS A 234 10.66 4.97 -8.38
C LYS A 234 12.13 4.76 -8.00
N GLN A 235 12.93 5.82 -7.98
CA GLN A 235 14.25 5.77 -7.37
C GLN A 235 14.12 5.57 -5.86
N GLU A 236 14.37 4.35 -5.37
CA GLU A 236 14.77 4.12 -4.00
C GLU A 236 16.16 4.74 -3.79
N GLN A 237 16.25 5.69 -2.87
CA GLN A 237 17.51 6.39 -2.57
C GLN A 237 18.54 5.41 -2.01
N ALA A 238 19.67 5.33 -2.69
CA ALA A 238 20.79 4.42 -2.43
C ALA A 238 21.56 4.75 -1.14
N SER A 239 21.92 3.70 -0.39
CA SER A 239 23.10 3.67 0.48
C SER A 239 24.13 2.72 -0.14
N ALA A 240 25.39 3.16 -0.15
CA ALA A 240 26.41 2.87 -1.16
C ALA A 240 27.34 1.66 -0.91
N ASN A 241 27.95 1.20 -2.03
CA ASN A 241 29.25 0.54 -2.25
C ASN A 241 29.47 -0.96 -1.90
N MET A 242 29.61 -1.80 -2.95
CA MET A 242 30.87 -2.50 -3.35
C MET A 242 30.67 -3.40 -4.61
N PRO A 243 31.75 -3.86 -5.29
CA PRO A 243 31.87 -3.82 -6.76
C PRO A 243 31.37 -5.05 -7.52
N SER A 244 31.07 -4.79 -8.79
CA SER A 244 30.64 -5.72 -9.83
C SER A 244 31.69 -6.76 -10.21
N ALA A 245 31.24 -7.99 -10.47
CA ALA A 245 31.94 -8.94 -11.32
C ALA A 245 31.05 -9.28 -12.53
N THR A 246 31.61 -9.06 -13.72
CA THR A 246 31.03 -9.27 -15.05
C THR A 246 31.01 -10.75 -15.46
N THR A 247 29.89 -11.23 -16.02
CA THR A 247 29.86 -12.30 -17.04
C THR A 247 28.65 -12.14 -17.98
N ASN A 248 28.87 -12.41 -19.28
CA ASN A 248 27.97 -12.17 -20.42
C ASN A 248 26.89 -13.26 -20.64
N LEU A 249 25.64 -12.81 -20.93
CA LEU A 249 24.47 -13.34 -21.71
C LEU A 249 24.13 -14.85 -21.80
N PRO A 250 22.85 -15.24 -22.08
CA PRO A 250 21.55 -14.66 -21.71
C PRO A 250 20.53 -15.72 -21.19
N ALA A 251 19.76 -15.42 -20.15
CA ALA A 251 18.50 -16.08 -19.83
C ALA A 251 17.67 -15.17 -18.92
N GLN A 252 16.35 -15.27 -19.04
CA GLN A 252 15.29 -14.46 -18.40
C GLN A 252 15.57 -14.10 -16.92
N PRO A 253 15.08 -12.96 -16.40
CA PRO A 253 15.16 -12.71 -14.97
C PRO A 253 14.19 -13.66 -14.26
N THR A 254 14.70 -14.82 -13.85
CA THR A 254 14.09 -15.58 -12.76
C THR A 254 14.12 -14.67 -11.54
N ALA A 255 12.98 -14.49 -10.88
CA ALA A 255 12.98 -13.83 -9.58
C ALA A 255 13.90 -14.66 -8.67
N SER A 256 15.10 -14.17 -8.35
CA SER A 256 16.01 -14.92 -7.48
C SER A 256 15.37 -14.99 -6.10
N PHE A 257 14.96 -16.17 -5.65
CA PHE A 257 14.46 -16.36 -4.29
C PHE A 257 15.62 -16.40 -3.31
N ILE A 258 15.37 -15.90 -2.10
CA ILE A 258 16.25 -16.00 -0.95
C ILE A 258 15.71 -17.10 -0.04
N ASP A 259 16.51 -18.14 0.16
CA ASP A 259 16.16 -19.25 1.04
C ASP A 259 16.46 -18.91 2.51
N ALA A 260 15.48 -19.14 3.37
CA ALA A 260 15.58 -19.01 4.81
C ALA A 260 15.18 -20.33 5.49
N ARG A 261 16.16 -21.23 5.65
CA ARG A 261 15.97 -22.52 6.33
C ARG A 261 15.80 -22.35 7.83
N GLY A 262 14.84 -23.07 8.42
CA GLY A 262 14.52 -22.94 9.83
C GLY A 262 13.67 -21.71 10.14
N TYR A 263 13.04 -21.13 9.11
CA TYR A 263 12.15 -19.99 9.23
C TYR A 263 10.82 -20.26 8.56
N ASP A 264 9.77 -19.69 9.15
CA ASP A 264 8.44 -19.56 8.55
C ASP A 264 8.27 -18.13 8.03
N ALA A 265 7.85 -18.00 6.78
CA ALA A 265 7.50 -16.72 6.18
C ALA A 265 6.10 -16.31 6.62
N ILE A 266 6.01 -15.22 7.36
CA ILE A 266 4.76 -14.65 7.83
C ILE A 266 4.19 -13.75 6.75
N GLY A 267 2.98 -14.08 6.31
CA GLY A 267 2.30 -13.45 5.19
C GLY A 267 0.95 -14.12 4.93
N PHE A 268 0.28 -13.70 3.86
CA PHE A 268 -1.02 -14.26 3.49
C PHE A 268 -0.84 -15.51 2.62
N ASP A 269 -1.09 -16.68 3.21
CA ASP A 269 -1.23 -17.94 2.48
C ASP A 269 -2.49 -17.90 1.63
N TYR A 270 -2.34 -17.84 0.31
CA TYR A 270 -3.50 -17.88 -0.59
C TYR A 270 -3.74 -19.29 -1.14
N ARG A 271 -2.73 -20.16 -1.09
CA ARG A 271 -2.82 -21.53 -1.58
C ARG A 271 -1.90 -22.46 -0.81
N ALA A 272 -2.40 -23.66 -0.49
CA ALA A 272 -1.61 -24.73 0.09
C ALA A 272 -1.55 -25.93 -0.88
N VAL A 273 -0.35 -26.48 -1.09
CA VAL A 273 -0.09 -27.65 -1.94
C VAL A 273 0.48 -28.75 -1.06
N LYS A 274 -0.16 -29.92 -1.04
CA LYS A 274 0.26 -31.07 -0.25
C LYS A 274 1.08 -32.04 -1.09
N ASP A 275 1.81 -32.92 -0.40
CA ASP A 275 2.58 -34.01 -1.00
C ASP A 275 3.58 -33.53 -2.06
N VAL A 276 4.21 -32.38 -1.78
CA VAL A 276 5.19 -31.74 -2.66
C VAL A 276 6.56 -31.66 -1.98
N THR A 277 7.63 -31.68 -2.77
CA THR A 277 8.98 -31.41 -2.27
C THR A 277 9.22 -29.91 -2.12
N TYR A 278 10.26 -29.52 -1.39
CA TYR A 278 10.67 -28.11 -1.32
C TYR A 278 11.00 -27.53 -2.70
N SER A 279 11.70 -28.28 -3.56
CA SER A 279 12.00 -27.85 -4.93
C SER A 279 10.74 -27.68 -5.77
N GLY A 280 9.77 -28.61 -5.66
CA GLY A 280 8.48 -28.47 -6.35
C GLY A 280 7.66 -27.30 -5.84
N CYS A 281 7.74 -26.99 -4.54
CA CYS A 281 7.12 -25.79 -3.96
C CYS A 281 7.68 -24.50 -4.60
N HIS A 282 8.99 -24.47 -4.86
CA HIS A 282 9.67 -23.37 -5.54
C HIS A 282 9.22 -23.21 -6.99
N GLU A 283 9.23 -24.31 -7.77
CA GLU A 283 8.80 -24.31 -9.17
C GLU A 283 7.34 -23.85 -9.33
N ILE A 284 6.46 -24.28 -8.42
CA ILE A 284 5.05 -23.84 -8.41
C ILE A 284 4.95 -22.34 -8.14
N CYS A 285 5.76 -21.80 -7.22
CA CYS A 285 5.78 -20.38 -6.91
C CYS A 285 6.35 -19.54 -8.07
N GLU A 286 7.43 -19.99 -8.71
CA GLU A 286 8.02 -19.32 -9.87
C GLU A 286 7.08 -19.31 -11.07
N GLY A 287 6.29 -20.37 -11.25
CA GLY A 287 5.24 -20.46 -12.27
C GLY A 287 3.98 -19.67 -11.95
N ASP A 288 3.86 -19.09 -10.74
CA ASP A 288 2.69 -18.34 -10.29
C ASP A 288 3.05 -16.85 -10.14
N GLY A 289 2.57 -16.03 -11.08
CA GLY A 289 2.88 -14.59 -11.12
C GLY A 289 2.46 -13.80 -9.88
N GLN A 290 1.59 -14.35 -9.02
CA GLN A 290 1.17 -13.75 -7.76
C GLN A 290 2.08 -14.14 -6.59
N CYS A 291 2.86 -15.21 -6.72
CA CYS A 291 3.69 -15.71 -5.63
C CYS A 291 4.88 -14.79 -5.38
N ARG A 292 5.10 -14.45 -4.11
CA ARG A 292 6.21 -13.61 -3.63
C ARG A 292 6.99 -14.30 -2.51
N ALA A 293 6.40 -15.28 -1.85
CA ALA A 293 7.06 -16.10 -0.86
C ALA A 293 6.40 -17.47 -0.70
N ILE A 294 7.13 -18.39 -0.09
CA ILE A 294 6.67 -19.71 0.31
C ILE A 294 7.07 -20.01 1.74
N THR A 295 6.24 -20.78 2.44
CA THR A 295 6.68 -21.59 3.60
C THR A 295 6.49 -23.05 3.23
N TYR A 296 7.55 -23.84 3.34
CA TYR A 296 7.49 -25.28 3.20
C TYR A 296 7.62 -25.97 4.56
N ASN A 297 6.60 -26.74 4.95
CA ASN A 297 6.62 -27.55 6.15
C ASN A 297 7.34 -28.88 5.89
N THR A 298 8.51 -29.08 6.51
CA THR A 298 9.38 -30.24 6.28
C THR A 298 8.83 -31.53 6.88
N LYS A 299 7.99 -31.43 7.91
CA LYS A 299 7.40 -32.56 8.63
C LYS A 299 6.18 -33.15 7.92
N HIS A 300 5.43 -32.31 7.21
CA HIS A 300 4.17 -32.68 6.59
C HIS A 300 4.19 -32.64 5.06
N GLY A 301 5.27 -32.17 4.44
CA GLY A 301 5.38 -32.09 2.98
C GLY A 301 4.36 -31.13 2.36
N VAL A 302 4.04 -30.04 3.07
CA VAL A 302 3.04 -29.04 2.64
C VAL A 302 3.73 -27.72 2.32
N CYS A 303 3.45 -27.22 1.13
CA CYS A 303 3.88 -25.93 0.64
C CYS A 303 2.76 -24.91 0.82
N PHE A 304 3.05 -23.76 1.40
CA PHE A 304 2.15 -22.64 1.54
C PHE A 304 2.66 -21.48 0.67
N LEU A 305 1.92 -21.16 -0.39
CA LEU A 305 2.22 -20.08 -1.33
C LEU A 305 1.64 -18.77 -0.80
N LYS A 306 2.46 -17.72 -0.85
CA LYS A 306 2.16 -16.40 -0.29
C LYS A 306 2.34 -15.33 -1.34
N ASN A 307 1.39 -14.41 -1.42
CA ASN A 307 1.45 -13.27 -2.33
C ASN A 307 2.18 -12.06 -1.72
N ASN A 308 2.54 -12.15 -0.44
CA ASN A 308 3.33 -11.17 0.27
C ASN A 308 4.08 -11.85 1.42
N ILE A 309 5.18 -11.23 1.86
CA ILE A 309 5.94 -11.62 3.06
C ILE A 309 6.17 -10.37 3.91
N VAL A 310 5.97 -10.51 5.21
CA VAL A 310 6.07 -9.43 6.22
C VAL A 310 7.25 -9.69 7.15
N ALA A 311 7.41 -10.94 7.60
CA ALA A 311 8.47 -11.29 8.54
C ALA A 311 8.91 -12.75 8.38
N LEU A 312 10.07 -13.08 8.92
CA LEU A 312 10.55 -14.44 9.13
C LEU A 312 10.55 -14.74 10.62
N ILE A 313 9.90 -15.83 11.02
CA ILE A 313 9.87 -16.33 12.40
C ILE A 313 10.66 -17.62 12.46
N ARG A 314 11.42 -17.86 13.53
CA ARG A 314 12.14 -19.13 13.71
C ARG A 314 11.16 -20.29 13.83
N ASN A 315 11.33 -21.31 13.00
CA ASN A 315 10.57 -22.54 13.06
C ASN A 315 11.41 -23.69 12.49
N SER A 316 11.79 -24.64 13.32
CA SER A 316 12.65 -25.77 12.92
C SER A 316 12.01 -26.70 11.88
N ASP A 317 10.67 -26.70 11.80
CA ASP A 317 9.90 -27.56 10.93
C ASP A 317 9.54 -26.85 9.61
N ALA A 318 10.13 -25.67 9.35
CA ALA A 318 9.83 -24.84 8.18
C ALA A 318 11.08 -24.43 7.39
N ILE A 319 10.89 -24.30 6.08
CA ILE A 319 11.83 -23.63 5.17
C ILE A 319 11.05 -22.55 4.43
N ALA A 320 11.43 -21.29 4.62
CA ALA A 320 10.89 -20.18 3.89
C ALA A 320 11.74 -19.90 2.64
N ALA A 321 11.11 -19.39 1.58
CA ALA A 321 11.80 -18.72 0.49
C ALA A 321 10.98 -17.53 0.02
N TYR A 322 11.61 -16.45 -0.41
CA TYR A 322 10.90 -15.27 -0.91
C TYR A 322 11.70 -14.54 -1.97
N THR A 323 11.01 -13.80 -2.84
CA THR A 323 11.64 -13.09 -3.95
C THR A 323 12.64 -12.05 -3.43
N SER A 324 13.82 -11.95 -4.04
CA SER A 324 14.86 -10.97 -3.66
C SER A 324 14.39 -9.52 -3.65
N SER A 325 13.39 -9.19 -4.48
CA SER A 325 12.71 -7.87 -4.46
C SER A 325 12.00 -7.55 -3.15
N LYS A 326 11.86 -8.52 -2.24
CA LYS A 326 11.31 -8.35 -0.90
C LYS A 326 12.37 -8.37 0.21
N ALA A 327 13.65 -8.56 -0.11
CA ALA A 327 14.70 -8.72 0.88
C ALA A 327 14.83 -7.55 1.87
N ALA A 328 14.67 -6.31 1.38
CA ALA A 328 14.74 -5.12 2.21
C ALA A 328 13.51 -4.92 3.11
N ASP A 329 12.37 -5.50 2.74
CA ASP A 329 11.08 -5.36 3.42
C ASP A 329 10.84 -6.44 4.50
N VAL A 330 11.63 -7.52 4.50
CA VAL A 330 11.40 -8.70 5.34
C VAL A 330 12.08 -8.57 6.70
N ILE A 331 11.28 -8.49 7.76
CA ILE A 331 11.78 -8.39 9.13
C ILE A 331 12.11 -9.79 9.67
N VAL A 332 13.35 -10.03 10.11
CA VAL A 332 13.68 -11.26 10.86
C VAL A 332 13.31 -11.04 12.33
N SER A 333 12.33 -11.80 12.81
CA SER A 333 11.87 -11.72 14.20
C SER A 333 12.59 -12.75 15.07
N ASP A 334 12.88 -12.36 16.32
CA ASP A 334 13.37 -13.29 17.36
C ASP A 334 12.27 -14.24 17.87
N PHE A 335 11.02 -13.97 17.47
CA PHE A 335 9.90 -14.83 17.76
C PHE A 335 10.13 -16.25 17.23
N THR A 336 9.71 -17.24 18.00
CA THR A 336 9.83 -18.66 17.65
C THR A 336 8.46 -19.31 17.61
N SER A 337 8.18 -20.10 16.58
CA SER A 337 6.96 -20.88 16.45
C SER A 337 7.20 -22.38 16.56
N TYR A 338 6.26 -23.06 17.21
CA TYR A 338 6.30 -24.50 17.41
C TYR A 338 4.94 -25.12 17.08
N SER A 339 4.93 -26.11 16.19
CA SER A 339 3.72 -26.86 15.88
C SER A 339 3.51 -28.02 16.83
N GLY A 340 2.29 -28.15 17.34
CA GLY A 340 1.89 -29.23 18.24
C GLY A 340 2.40 -29.07 19.67
N ILE A 341 2.76 -27.85 20.08
CA ILE A 341 3.18 -27.51 21.45
C ILE A 341 2.21 -26.47 22.00
N ASP A 342 1.90 -26.58 23.29
CA ASP A 342 1.17 -25.58 24.07
C ASP A 342 1.98 -25.22 25.31
N LEU A 343 1.76 -24.03 25.86
CA LEU A 343 2.26 -23.60 27.17
C LEU A 343 1.06 -23.40 28.10
N PRO A 344 0.60 -24.44 28.82
CA PRO A 344 -0.60 -24.32 29.64
C PRO A 344 -0.46 -23.25 30.74
N GLY A 345 -1.52 -22.46 30.93
CA GLY A 345 -1.59 -21.40 31.95
C GLY A 345 -1.13 -20.04 31.43
N GLY A 346 -1.33 -19.00 32.26
CA GLY A 346 -0.94 -17.64 31.92
C GLY A 346 -1.84 -16.93 30.91
N ASP A 347 -2.95 -17.54 30.52
CA ASP A 347 -3.89 -16.99 29.55
C ASP A 347 -4.62 -15.77 30.13
N TYR A 348 -4.33 -14.58 29.62
CA TYR A 348 -4.95 -13.34 30.08
C TYR A 348 -5.90 -12.72 29.06
N LYS A 349 -5.78 -13.11 27.77
CA LYS A 349 -6.64 -12.59 26.69
C LYS A 349 -6.93 -13.67 25.65
N ARG A 350 -8.21 -13.74 25.25
CA ARG A 350 -8.69 -14.70 24.23
C ARG A 350 -9.25 -13.96 23.02
N LEU A 351 -8.81 -14.33 21.82
CA LEU A 351 -9.31 -13.78 20.54
C LEU A 351 -10.08 -14.88 19.79
N ARG A 352 -11.38 -14.69 19.60
CA ARG A 352 -12.25 -15.62 18.84
C ARG A 352 -12.35 -15.19 17.38
N GLY A 353 -12.51 -16.15 16.48
CA GLY A 353 -12.56 -15.89 15.04
C GLY A 353 -11.24 -15.34 14.49
N SER A 354 -10.12 -15.66 15.18
CA SER A 354 -8.79 -15.19 14.82
C SER A 354 -8.03 -16.19 13.97
N ASN A 355 -7.03 -15.72 13.25
CA ASN A 355 -6.03 -16.53 12.56
C ASN A 355 -4.66 -16.45 13.23
N TYR A 356 -3.72 -17.31 12.81
CA TYR A 356 -2.37 -17.36 13.38
C TYR A 356 -1.65 -16.00 13.29
N LEU A 357 -1.79 -15.29 12.18
CA LEU A 357 -1.20 -13.96 12.01
C LEU A 357 -1.78 -12.95 13.01
N GLN A 358 -3.10 -12.93 13.21
CA GLN A 358 -3.75 -12.07 14.20
C GLN A 358 -3.35 -12.43 15.64
N CYS A 359 -3.11 -13.71 15.93
CA CYS A 359 -2.52 -14.14 17.20
C CYS A 359 -1.13 -13.55 17.40
N PHE A 360 -0.27 -13.74 16.40
CA PHE A 360 1.10 -13.29 16.39
C PHE A 360 1.20 -11.79 16.57
N THR A 361 0.45 -11.03 15.79
CA THR A 361 0.48 -9.57 15.86
C THR A 361 -0.12 -9.04 17.16
N ALA A 362 -1.21 -9.63 17.64
CA ALA A 362 -1.78 -9.27 18.94
C ALA A 362 -0.79 -9.52 20.08
N CYS A 363 -0.01 -10.60 20.01
CA CYS A 363 1.03 -10.85 20.99
C CYS A 363 2.18 -9.85 20.86
N ILE A 364 2.72 -9.61 19.66
CA ILE A 364 3.83 -8.66 19.47
C ILE A 364 3.47 -7.24 19.92
N SER A 365 2.28 -6.76 19.56
CA SER A 365 1.79 -5.42 19.91
C SER A 365 1.45 -5.22 21.40
N ASP A 366 1.41 -6.31 22.17
CA ASP A 366 1.09 -6.28 23.60
C ASP A 366 2.35 -6.57 24.42
N ASN A 367 2.82 -5.56 25.17
CA ASN A 367 3.98 -5.67 26.04
C ASN A 367 3.81 -6.70 27.17
N ALA A 368 2.57 -7.02 27.56
CA ALA A 368 2.30 -8.06 28.53
C ALA A 368 2.42 -9.47 27.92
N CYS A 369 2.25 -9.61 26.61
CA CYS A 369 2.30 -10.92 25.97
C CYS A 369 3.73 -11.43 25.84
N LYS A 370 3.96 -12.66 26.33
CA LYS A 370 5.21 -13.42 26.18
C LYS A 370 5.06 -14.60 25.24
N ALA A 371 3.86 -15.16 25.12
CA ALA A 371 3.56 -16.26 24.23
C ALA A 371 2.09 -16.27 23.83
N PHE A 372 1.73 -17.04 22.81
CA PHE A 372 0.33 -17.33 22.50
C PHE A 372 0.16 -18.78 22.06
N SER A 373 -1.06 -19.30 22.25
CA SER A 373 -1.46 -20.59 21.67
C SER A 373 -2.61 -20.37 20.70
N TYR A 374 -2.39 -20.73 19.44
CA TYR A 374 -3.41 -20.68 18.40
C TYR A 374 -3.99 -22.07 18.15
N VAL A 375 -5.31 -22.17 18.09
CA VAL A 375 -6.02 -23.42 17.81
C VAL A 375 -6.75 -23.27 16.46
N PRO A 376 -6.15 -23.72 15.33
CA PRO A 376 -6.72 -23.51 14.00
C PRO A 376 -8.14 -24.04 13.84
N LYS A 377 -8.42 -25.24 14.39
CA LYS A 377 -9.76 -25.86 14.31
C LYS A 377 -10.87 -25.05 14.95
N LYS A 378 -10.53 -24.16 15.89
CA LYS A 378 -11.48 -23.32 16.62
C LYS A 378 -11.40 -21.85 16.18
N SER A 379 -10.38 -21.47 15.40
CA SER A 379 -10.03 -20.08 15.13
C SER A 379 -9.89 -19.27 16.43
N GLU A 380 -9.18 -19.84 17.40
CA GLU A 380 -9.03 -19.24 18.74
C GLU A 380 -7.57 -18.98 19.09
N CYS A 381 -7.31 -17.75 19.54
CA CYS A 381 -6.05 -17.32 20.10
C CYS A 381 -6.13 -17.20 21.62
N TRP A 382 -5.08 -17.61 22.30
CA TRP A 382 -4.91 -17.44 23.73
C TRP A 382 -3.55 -16.79 24.01
N LEU A 383 -3.56 -15.48 24.31
CA LEU A 383 -2.37 -14.71 24.65
C LEU A 383 -1.99 -14.96 26.11
N LYS A 384 -0.68 -15.08 26.35
CA LYS A 384 -0.09 -15.49 27.62
C LYS A 384 0.91 -14.47 28.12
N ASP A 385 0.83 -14.12 29.39
CA ASP A 385 1.74 -13.20 30.07
C ASP A 385 2.85 -13.92 30.87
N THR A 386 2.76 -15.24 30.93
CA THR A 386 3.64 -16.13 31.67
C THR A 386 3.98 -17.35 30.81
N ILE A 387 5.25 -17.77 30.87
CA ILE A 387 5.76 -18.90 30.09
C ILE A 387 5.65 -20.15 30.98
N GLY A 388 4.67 -21.01 30.67
CA GLY A 388 4.46 -22.29 31.33
C GLY A 388 5.46 -23.37 30.91
N ARG A 389 5.27 -24.61 31.37
CA ARG A 389 6.06 -25.76 30.89
C ARG A 389 5.52 -26.23 29.53
N PRO A 390 6.36 -26.43 28.50
CA PRO A 390 5.95 -26.95 27.20
C PRO A 390 5.22 -28.29 27.33
N LYS A 391 4.06 -28.41 26.68
CA LYS A 391 3.26 -29.63 26.62
C LYS A 391 2.91 -29.94 25.18
N ALA A 392 3.27 -31.15 24.73
CA ALA A 392 2.86 -31.65 23.42
C ALA A 392 1.32 -31.70 23.34
N THR A 393 0.75 -30.90 22.43
CA THR A 393 -0.69 -30.72 22.25
C THR A 393 -1.00 -30.64 20.76
N LYS A 394 -1.58 -31.73 20.22
CA LYS A 394 -1.86 -31.84 18.79
C LYS A 394 -2.86 -30.78 18.31
N GLY A 395 -2.55 -30.11 17.21
CA GLY A 395 -3.43 -29.11 16.59
C GLY A 395 -3.44 -27.76 17.29
N VAL A 396 -2.36 -27.45 18.03
CA VAL A 396 -2.07 -26.15 18.61
C VAL A 396 -0.78 -25.64 17.98
N GLU A 397 -0.76 -24.37 17.61
CA GLU A 397 0.44 -23.66 17.15
C GLU A 397 0.85 -22.68 18.24
N LEU A 398 2.02 -22.90 18.82
CA LEU A 398 2.61 -22.03 19.83
C LEU A 398 3.45 -20.96 19.14
N GLY A 399 3.30 -19.74 19.63
CA GLY A 399 4.24 -18.65 19.39
C GLY A 399 4.85 -18.16 20.69
N ILE A 400 6.16 -17.94 20.74
CA ILE A 400 6.87 -17.40 21.90
C ILE A 400 7.81 -16.27 21.47
N LYS A 401 7.82 -15.18 22.25
CA LYS A 401 8.75 -14.05 22.08
C LYS A 401 10.15 -14.39 22.56
#